data_AF-A0A382YDG1-F1
#
_entry.id   AF-A0A382YDG1-F1
#
_cell.length_a   1.000
_cell.length_b   1.000
_cell.length_c   1.000
_cell.angle_alpha   90.00
_cell.angle_beta   90.00
_cell.angle_gamma   90.00
#
_symmetry.space_group_name_H-M   'P 1'
#
loop_
_entity.id
_entity.type
_entity.pdbx_description
1 polymer ?
#
loop_
_entity_poly.entity_id
_entity_poly.type
_entity_poly.pdbx_seq_one_letter_code
_entity_poly.pdbx_strand_id
1 'polypeptide(L)' 'MPVTILHNPRCSKSRQSLELLKNNGVDAQVILYLEDPPTSS' A
#
# COMPACT_ATOMS: atom_id res chain seq x y z
N MET A 1 -5.90 -4.58 -14.24
CA MET A 1 -6.31 -4.63 -12.82
C MET A 1 -5.43 -3.64 -12.07
N PRO A 2 -6.00 -2.60 -11.44
CA PRO A 2 -5.22 -1.68 -10.62
C PRO A 2 -4.69 -2.40 -9.38
N VAL A 3 -3.42 -2.19 -9.04
CA VAL A 3 -2.82 -2.72 -7.82
C VAL A 3 -3.13 -1.74 -6.69
N THR A 4 -3.62 -2.24 -5.56
CA THR A 4 -3.86 -1.41 -4.37
C THR A 4 -3.01 -1.93 -3.22
N ILE A 5 -2.23 -1.03 -2.61
CA ILE A 5 -1.40 -1.33 -1.45
C ILE A 5 -1.97 -0.65 -0.21
N LEU A 6 -2.30 -1.47 0.79
CA LEU A 6 -2.62 -0.99 2.13
C LEU A 6 -1.31 -0.65 2.84
N HIS A 7 -1.00 0.63 2.91
CA HIS A 7 0.26 1.11 3.43
C HIS A 7 0.14 1.56 4.89
N ASN A 8 1.12 1.18 5.71
CA ASN A 8 1.32 1.73 7.05
C ASN A 8 2.75 2.26 7.17
N PRO A 9 2.95 3.58 7.29
CA PRO A 9 4.27 4.20 7.40
C PRO A 9 5.11 3.68 8.58
N ARG A 10 4.44 3.23 9.65
CA ARG A 10 5.09 2.69 10.86
C ARG A 10 5.51 1.22 10.71
N CYS A 11 5.11 0.54 9.64
CA CYS A 11 5.44 -0.87 9.40
C CYS A 11 6.58 -1.01 8.37
N SER A 12 7.73 -1.53 8.80
CA SER A 12 8.91 -1.71 7.93
C SER A 12 8.63 -2.59 6.70
N LYS A 13 7.79 -3.64 6.84
CA LYS A 13 7.41 -4.51 5.71
C LYS A 13 6.57 -3.77 4.68
N SER A 14 5.64 -2.92 5.14
CA SER A 14 4.77 -2.15 4.26
C SER A 14 5.57 -1.12 3.42
N ARG A 15 6.62 -0.54 4.00
CA ARG A 15 7.56 0.34 3.27
C ARG A 15 8.35 -0.42 2.21
N GLN A 16 8.88 -1.61 2.54
CA GLN A 16 9.61 -2.44 1.58
C GLN A 16 8.73 -2.86 0.40
N SER A 17 7.46 -3.21 0.64
CA SER A 17 6.52 -3.54 -0.46
C SER A 17 6.26 -2.35 -1.38
N LEU A 18 6.11 -1.13 -0.84
CA LEU A 18 5.94 0.09 -1.63
C LEU A 18 7.16 0.37 -2.52
N GLU A 19 8.37 0.23 -1.96
CA GLU A 19 9.63 0.40 -2.72
C GLU A 19 9.77 -0.65 -3.82
N LEU A 20 9.40 -1.90 -3.55
CA LEU A 20 9.44 -2.97 -4.54
C LEU A 20 8.48 -2.69 -5.70
N LEU A 21 7.25 -2.23 -5.42
CA LEU A 21 6.29 -1.84 -6.45
C LEU A 21 6.82 -0.68 -7.31
N LYS A 22 7.39 0.37 -6.68
CA LYS A 22 8.01 1.49 -7.39
C LYS A 22 9.19 1.06 -8.26
N ASN A 23 10.07 0.18 -7.74
CA ASN A 23 11.23 -0.32 -8.47
C ASN A 23 10.85 -1.18 -9.68
N ASN A 24 9.69 -1.84 -9.62
CA ASN A 24 9.15 -2.61 -10.74
C ASN A 24 8.30 -1.76 -11.71
N GLY A 25 8.20 -0.44 -11.49
CA GLY A 25 7.38 0.44 -12.33
C GLY A 25 5.88 0.16 -12.25
N VAL A 26 5.42 -0.41 -11.13
CA VAL A 26 4.01 -0.74 -10.91
C VAL A 26 3.29 0.46 -10.32
N ASP A 27 2.33 1.01 -11.06
CA ASP A 27 1.39 2.00 -10.54
C ASP A 27 0.42 1.33 -9.56
N ALA A 28 0.69 1.53 -8.27
CA ALA A 28 -0.14 1.04 -7.18
C ALA A 28 -0.81 2.20 -6.44
N GLN A 29 -2.11 2.06 -6.17
CA GLN A 29 -2.86 2.98 -5.33
C GLN A 29 -2.50 2.74 -3.85
N VAL A 30 -2.02 3.78 -3.18
CA VAL A 30 -1.61 3.71 -1.77
C VAL A 30 -2.79 4.13 -0.89
N ILE A 31 -3.26 3.22 -0.02
CA ILE A 31 -4.33 3.50 0.94
C ILE A 31 -3.78 3.35 2.37
N LEU A 32 -3.90 4.40 3.17
CA LEU A 32 -3.52 4.42 4.58
C LEU A 32 -4.64 3.79 5.42
N TYR A 33 -4.64 2.47 5.57
CA TYR A 33 -5.74 1.75 6.23
C TYR A 33 -5.99 2.12 7.70
N LEU A 34 -5.03 2.80 8.34
CA LEU A 34 -5.20 3.31 9.71
C LEU A 34 -5.98 4.63 9.75
N GLU A 35 -5.93 5.41 8.67
CA GLU A 35 -6.67 6.66 8.53
C GLU A 35 -8.01 6.43 7.84
N ASP A 36 -8.02 5.56 6.83
CA ASP A 36 -9.21 5.17 6.06
C ASP A 36 -9.37 3.64 6.11
N PRO A 37 -9.95 3.10 7.20
CA PRO A 37 -10.12 1.67 7.35
C PRO A 37 -11.13 1.15 6.31
N PRO A 38 -10.80 0.07 5.58
CA PRO A 38 -11.77 -0.54 4.68
C PRO A 38 -12.94 -1.08 5.49
N THR A 39 -14.16 -0.63 5.16
CA THR A 39 -15.38 -1.16 5.76
C THR A 39 -15.49 -2.66 5.43
N SER A 40 -15.48 -3.51 6.46
CA SER A 40 -15.81 -4.93 6.32
C SER A 40 -17.31 -5.03 6.03
N SER A 41 -17.68 -5.24 4.77
CA SER A 41 -19.06 -5.59 4.37
C SER A 41 -19.23 -7.10 4.31
#